data_AF-A0A5C5PRT1-F1
#
_entry.id   AF-A0A5C5PRT1-F1
#
_cell.length_a   1.000
_cell.length_b   1.000
_cell.length_c   1.000
_cell.angle_alpha   90.00
_cell.angle_beta   90.00
_cell.angle_gamma   90.00
#
_symmetry.space_group_name_H-M   'P 1'
#
loop_
_entity.id
_entity.type
_entity.pdbx_description
1 polymer ?
#
loop_
_entity_poly.entity_id
_entity_poly.type
_entity_poly.pdbx_seq_one_letter_code
_entity_poly.pdbx_strand_id
1 'polypeptide(L)' 'MPARTVFIGCQPLVVQIILCGVLGPCFGREHRLAVHSCAEAIHALCVSIPGFKRFL' A
#
# COMPACT_ATOMS: atom_id res chain seq x y z
N MET A 1 9.54 -16.18 -18.58
CA MET A 1 8.17 -16.53 -18.14
C MET A 1 8.26 -16.82 -16.65
N PRO A 2 7.53 -16.09 -15.80
CA PRO A 2 8.11 -15.20 -14.81
C PRO A 2 8.65 -15.89 -13.55
N ALA A 3 9.77 -15.33 -13.07
CA ALA A 3 10.45 -15.69 -11.83
C ALA A 3 9.49 -15.57 -10.64
N ARG A 4 9.24 -16.72 -9.99
CA ARG A 4 8.67 -16.78 -8.64
C ARG A 4 9.72 -16.28 -7.66
N THR A 5 9.82 -14.96 -7.51
CA THR A 5 10.63 -14.37 -6.45
C THR A 5 9.83 -14.42 -5.15
N VAL A 6 9.83 -15.60 -4.53
CA VAL A 6 9.30 -15.81 -3.18
C VAL A 6 10.41 -15.40 -2.21
N PHE A 7 10.42 -14.13 -1.82
CA PHE A 7 11.26 -13.60 -0.73
C PHE A 7 10.73 -14.14 0.61
N ILE A 8 11.17 -15.33 1.01
CA ILE A 8 11.00 -15.84 2.38
C ILE A 8 12.26 -15.46 3.15
N GLY A 9 12.20 -14.36 3.90
CA GLY A 9 13.33 -13.91 4.73
C GLY A 9 12.97 -12.80 5.73
N CYS A 10 11.96 -11.99 5.42
CA CYS A 10 11.40 -11.03 6.37
C CYS A 10 9.89 -11.03 6.11
N GLN A 11 9.11 -11.72 6.95
CA GLN A 11 7.65 -11.65 6.86
C GLN A 11 7.27 -10.17 7.00
N PRO A 12 6.68 -9.55 5.97
CA PRO A 12 6.43 -8.12 5.99
C PRO A 12 5.42 -7.84 7.10
N LEU A 13 5.83 -7.03 8.09
CA LEU A 13 4.97 -6.60 9.16
C LEU A 13 3.78 -5.89 8.53
N VAL A 14 2.58 -6.45 8.71
CA VAL A 14 1.35 -5.85 8.21
C VAL A 14 1.13 -4.58 9.02
N VAL A 15 1.35 -3.43 8.39
CA VAL A 15 1.13 -2.12 8.99
C VAL A 15 -0.24 -1.59 8.59
N GLN A 16 -0.86 -0.85 9.49
CA GLN A 16 -2.13 -0.18 9.25
C GLN A 16 -1.86 1.26 8.81
N ILE A 17 -2.30 1.59 7.61
CA ILE A 17 -2.18 2.91 7.00
C ILE A 17 -3.55 3.55 7.06
N ILE A 18 -3.64 4.68 7.75
CA ILE A 18 -4.90 5.41 7.90
C ILE A 18 -4.87 6.61 6.97
N LEU A 19 -5.81 6.66 6.03
CA LEU A 19 -6.02 7.80 5.16
C LEU A 19 -6.93 8.81 5.86
N CYS A 20 -6.36 9.97 6.18
CA CYS A 20 -7.05 11.06 6.87
C CYS A 20 -7.65 12.09 5.89
N GLY A 21 -8.63 12.84 6.37
CA GLY A 21 -9.26 13.92 5.61
C GLY A 21 -10.09 13.39 4.44
N VAL A 22 -9.95 14.03 3.28
CA VAL A 22 -10.69 13.70 2.05
C VAL A 22 -10.31 12.34 1.45
N LEU A 23 -9.12 11.82 1.76
CA LEU A 23 -8.65 10.52 1.27
C LEU A 23 -9.44 9.35 1.85
N GLY A 24 -9.87 9.45 3.12
CA GLY A 24 -10.63 8.39 3.80
C GLY A 24 -11.96 8.03 3.12
N PRO A 25 -12.86 8.99 2.83
CA PRO A 25 -14.09 8.71 2.11
C PRO A 25 -13.90 8.41 0.62
N CYS A 26 -12.79 8.86 -0.01
CA CYS A 26 -12.54 8.62 -1.43
C CYS A 26 -11.92 7.25 -1.72
N PHE A 27 -11.02 6.76 -0.87
CA PHE A 27 -10.19 5.58 -1.17
C PHE A 27 -10.26 4.47 -0.12
N GLY A 28 -10.85 4.76 1.04
CA GLY A 28 -10.87 3.87 2.20
C GLY A 28 -10.06 4.49 3.34
N ARG A 29 -10.63 4.47 4.54
CA ARG A 29 -9.97 5.12 5.70
C ARG A 29 -8.82 4.29 6.25
N GLU A 30 -8.86 2.98 6.11
CA GLU A 30 -7.88 2.07 6.68
C GLU A 30 -7.42 1.05 5.64
N HIS A 31 -6.11 0.96 5.44
CA HIS A 31 -5.47 0.01 4.55
C HIS A 31 -4.43 -0.78 5.32
N ARG A 32 -4.54 -2.11 5.29
CA ARG A 32 -3.54 -2.99 5.89
C ARG A 32 -2.65 -3.52 4.79
N LEU A 33 -1.40 -3.08 4.78
CA LEU A 33 -0.42 -3.45 3.76
C LEU A 33 0.85 -3.96 4.43
N ALA A 34 1.46 -4.95 3.81
CA ALA A 34 2.71 -5.53 4.27
C ALA A 34 3.86 -4.78 3.58
N VAL A 35 4.30 -3.67 4.19
CA VAL A 35 5.27 -2.74 3.63
C VAL A 35 6.31 -2.37 4.68
N HIS A 36 7.54 -2.13 4.24
CA HIS A 36 8.67 -1.85 5.13
C HIS A 36 8.98 -0.35 5.25
N SER A 37 8.40 0.50 4.40
CA SER A 37 8.64 1.95 4.40
C SER A 37 7.42 2.75 3.91
N CYS A 38 7.34 4.04 4.26
CA CYS A 38 6.30 4.95 3.80
C CYS A 38 6.28 5.07 2.27
N ALA A 39 7.44 5.03 1.60
CA ALA A 39 7.51 5.09 0.14
C ALA A 39 6.90 3.85 -0.51
N GLU A 40 7.16 2.66 0.04
CA GLU A 40 6.51 1.41 -0.38
C GLU A 40 5.01 1.44 -0.09
N ALA A 41 4.58 1.99 1.06
CA ALA A 41 3.17 2.16 1.38
C ALA A 41 2.45 2.99 0.31
N ILE A 42 3.02 4.14 -0.08
CA ILE A 42 2.47 5.00 -1.12
C ILE A 42 2.44 4.27 -2.47
N HIS A 43 3.52 3.59 -2.84
CA HIS A 43 3.59 2.85 -4.10
C HIS A 43 2.56 1.72 -4.14
N ALA A 44 2.43 0.94 -3.06
CA ALA A 44 1.48 -0.14 -2.93
C ALA A 44 0.03 0.37 -2.98
N LEU A 45 -0.28 1.49 -2.32
CA LEU A 45 -1.58 2.15 -2.42
C LEU A 45 -1.86 2.63 -3.86
N CYS A 46 -0.87 3.23 -4.51
CA CYS A 46 -0.96 3.73 -5.88
C CYS A 46 -1.22 2.63 -6.91
N VAL A 47 -0.64 1.44 -6.72
CA VAL A 47 -0.87 0.27 -7.57
C VAL A 47 -2.19 -0.43 -7.23
N SER A 48 -2.55 -0.50 -5.94
CA SER A 48 -3.76 -1.22 -5.50
C SER A 48 -5.04 -0.42 -5.71
N ILE A 49 -4.97 0.91 -5.61
CA ILE A 49 -6.12 1.81 -5.66
C ILE A 49 -6.05 2.62 -6.97
N PRO A 50 -6.86 2.28 -7.98
CA PRO A 50 -6.90 3.04 -9.21
C PRO A 50 -7.38 4.47 -8.93
N GLY A 51 -6.64 5.47 -9.41
CA GLY A 51 -6.96 6.88 -9.19
C GLY A 51 -6.24 7.52 -8.01
N PHE A 52 -5.63 6.74 -7.11
CA PHE A 52 -4.86 7.28 -5.97
C PHE A 52 -3.64 8.09 -6.45
N LYS A 53 -2.95 7.62 -7.50
CA LYS A 53 -1.83 8.35 -8.14
C LYS A 53 -2.21 9.74 -8.65
N ARG A 54 -3.46 9.93 -9.07
CA ARG A 54 -3.93 11.21 -9.63
C ARG A 54 -4.29 12.21 -8.54
N PHE A 55 -4.45 11.74 -7.31
CA PHE A 55 -4.79 12.56 -6.15
C PHE A 55 -3.55 13.12 -5.44
N LEU A 56 -2.44 12.37 -5.46
CA LEU A 56 -1.11 12.82 -5.03
C LEU A 56 -0.54 13.88 -5.99
#